data_AF-A0A971J042-F1
#
_entry.id   AF-A0A971J042-F1
#
_cell.length_a   1.000
_cell.length_b   1.000
_cell.length_c   1.000
_cell.angle_alpha   90.00
_cell.angle_beta   90.00
_cell.angle_gamma   90.00
#
_symmetry.space_group_name_H-M   'P 1'
#
loop_
_entity.id
_entity.type
_entity.pdbx_description
1 polymer ?
#
loop_
_entity_poly.entity_id
_entity_poly.type
_entity_poly.pdbx_seq_one_letter_code
_entity_poly.pdbx_strand_id
1 'polypeptide(L)'
;MPLHRRQVNRVGSSSHIDGRNAPAKHGSDLLSIEAYEFVFDQAPSASAHASTIVETPDRSLLVAWFGGSAEGSDDVEIWVSRKPVGPAPGAAARAMSRDAARAMSGEPADAMPGISASTQWSPPQQVTNTPNIPVWNPVLFHDADATWLFYKIGPSPREWIGAYRRSTDGGRGWGSVTYLPAGLLGPIRTKPLVLADGIWLAGSSVEAGYRWDTPWEAPYRSWAVWVERSENRGETWSKHGPVTVPGEPFGVIQPTLWQCS
;
A
#
# COMPACT_ATOMS: atom_id res chain seq x y z
N MET A 1 19.02 -39.06 -7.00
CA MET A 1 18.73 -39.39 -5.58
C MET A 1 18.11 -38.15 -4.95
N PRO A 2 16.81 -38.17 -4.61
CA PRO A 2 16.03 -36.99 -4.25
C PRO A 2 16.16 -36.66 -2.76
N LEU A 3 16.12 -35.38 -2.41
CA LEU A 3 15.81 -34.92 -1.05
C LEU A 3 14.48 -34.18 -1.07
N HIS A 4 13.42 -34.92 -0.79
CA HIS A 4 12.18 -34.37 -0.27
C HIS A 4 12.35 -34.07 1.21
N ARG A 5 12.07 -32.83 1.61
CA ARG A 5 11.67 -32.52 2.99
C ARG A 5 10.55 -31.49 2.98
N ARG A 6 9.31 -31.99 2.84
CA ARG A 6 8.13 -31.29 3.36
C ARG A 6 7.99 -31.65 4.82
N GLN A 7 8.18 -30.68 5.70
CA GLN A 7 7.52 -30.65 7.00
C GLN A 7 7.68 -29.24 7.58
N VAL A 8 6.59 -28.47 7.63
CA VAL A 8 6.43 -27.45 8.65
C VAL A 8 5.12 -27.76 9.36
N ASN A 9 5.27 -27.99 10.65
CA ASN A 9 4.27 -28.50 11.56
C ASN A 9 3.20 -27.45 11.88
N ARG A 10 1.99 -27.95 12.13
CA ARG A 10 0.88 -27.26 12.81
C ARG A 10 1.35 -26.40 13.99
N VAL A 11 0.70 -25.24 14.16
CA VAL A 11 0.65 -24.54 15.46
C VAL A 11 -0.80 -24.16 15.79
N GLY A 12 -1.30 -24.76 16.89
CA GLY A 12 -2.43 -24.38 17.77
C GLY A 12 -3.85 -24.36 17.18
N SER A 13 -4.93 -24.70 17.91
CA SER A 13 -5.14 -24.77 19.35
C SER A 13 -6.09 -25.90 19.79
N SER A 14 -6.08 -26.18 21.09
CA SER A 14 -6.64 -27.35 21.78
C SER A 14 -8.17 -27.44 21.82
N SER A 15 -8.68 -28.66 21.83
CA SER A 15 -9.71 -29.10 22.80
C SER A 15 -9.84 -30.63 22.81
N HIS A 16 -9.76 -31.21 24.00
CA HIS A 16 -10.25 -32.56 24.28
C HIS A 16 -11.77 -32.57 24.02
N ILE A 17 -12.25 -33.52 23.21
CA ILE A 17 -13.68 -33.79 23.03
C ILE A 17 -14.00 -34.98 23.93
N ASP A 18 -14.71 -34.74 25.04
CA ASP A 18 -15.46 -35.79 25.71
C ASP A 18 -16.86 -35.86 25.10
N GLY A 19 -17.28 -37.07 24.75
CA GLY A 19 -18.43 -37.32 23.91
C GLY A 19 -19.74 -37.20 24.68
N ARG A 20 -20.53 -36.16 24.38
CA ARG A 20 -22.00 -36.17 24.25
C ARG A 20 -22.51 -34.74 23.99
N ASN A 21 -23.42 -34.62 23.02
CA ASN A 21 -24.04 -33.40 22.44
C ASN A 21 -23.30 -32.82 21.22
N ALA A 22 -23.67 -33.30 20.04
CA ALA A 22 -23.38 -32.60 18.79
C ALA A 22 -24.44 -31.50 18.55
N PRO A 23 -24.08 -30.22 18.38
CA PRO A 23 -24.99 -29.23 17.84
C PRO A 23 -24.99 -29.26 16.30
N ALA A 24 -26.12 -28.83 15.74
CA ALA A 24 -26.47 -28.91 14.33
C ALA A 24 -25.43 -28.27 13.38
N LYS A 25 -25.26 -28.90 12.21
CA LYS A 25 -24.47 -28.39 11.07
C LYS A 25 -25.06 -27.06 10.57
N HIS A 26 -24.53 -25.94 11.05
CA HIS A 26 -24.57 -24.71 10.27
C HIS A 26 -23.43 -24.80 9.26
N GLY A 27 -23.78 -24.72 7.97
CA GLY A 27 -22.82 -24.67 6.87
C GLY A 27 -21.89 -23.49 7.09
N SER A 28 -20.65 -23.79 7.46
CA SER A 28 -19.62 -22.79 7.59
C SER A 28 -19.07 -22.53 6.20
N ASP A 29 -19.66 -21.56 5.50
CA ASP A 29 -18.94 -20.84 4.44
C ASP A 29 -17.83 -20.03 5.12
N LEU A 30 -16.80 -20.76 5.56
CA LEU A 30 -15.60 -20.16 6.11
C LEU A 30 -14.93 -19.44 4.95
N LEU A 31 -14.84 -18.11 5.06
CA LEU A 31 -14.02 -17.30 4.17
C LEU A 31 -12.64 -17.95 4.05
N SER A 32 -12.29 -18.41 2.85
CA SER A 32 -10.97 -18.95 2.54
C SER A 32 -10.02 -17.83 2.11
N ILE A 33 -8.75 -17.98 2.45
CA ILE A 33 -7.68 -17.21 1.79
C ILE A 33 -7.58 -17.76 0.37
N GLU A 34 -7.95 -16.93 -0.61
CA GLU A 34 -7.96 -17.33 -2.02
C GLU A 34 -6.55 -17.40 -2.62
N ALA A 35 -5.64 -16.52 -2.20
CA ALA A 35 -4.26 -16.48 -2.68
C ALA A 35 -3.31 -15.75 -1.72
N TYR A 36 -2.03 -16.12 -1.78
CA TYR A 36 -0.91 -15.33 -1.27
C TYR A 36 0.21 -15.35 -2.30
N GLU A 37 0.90 -14.23 -2.47
CA GLU A 37 1.97 -14.09 -3.47
C GLU A 37 3.08 -13.22 -2.90
N PHE A 38 4.31 -13.54 -3.26
CA PHE A 38 5.45 -12.65 -3.03
C PHE A 38 5.55 -11.66 -4.18
N VAL A 39 5.79 -10.38 -3.85
CA VAL A 39 6.05 -9.33 -4.83
C VAL A 39 7.43 -9.48 -5.46
N PHE A 40 8.38 -10.00 -4.68
CA PHE A 40 9.77 -10.24 -5.07
C PHE A 40 10.33 -11.41 -4.25
N ASP A 41 11.22 -12.20 -4.85
CA ASP A 41 11.96 -13.26 -4.17
C ASP A 41 13.28 -12.74 -3.57
N GLN A 42 13.79 -11.63 -4.11
CA GLN A 42 14.94 -10.91 -3.61
C GLN A 42 14.53 -9.45 -3.36
N ALA A 43 14.56 -9.04 -2.10
CA ALA A 43 14.23 -7.68 -1.72
C ALA A 43 15.27 -6.69 -2.28
N PRO A 44 14.84 -5.51 -2.75
CA PRO A 44 15.78 -4.47 -3.22
C PRO A 44 16.56 -3.81 -2.07
N SER A 45 16.14 -4.05 -0.83
CA SER A 45 16.66 -3.44 0.40
C SER A 45 16.57 -4.43 1.57
N ALA A 46 17.31 -4.18 2.65
CA ALA A 46 17.30 -5.01 3.84
C ALA A 46 15.97 -4.97 4.61
N SER A 47 15.17 -3.91 4.39
CA SER A 47 13.86 -3.70 4.99
C SER A 47 12.79 -3.39 3.94
N ALA A 48 11.55 -3.82 4.19
CA ALA A 48 10.36 -3.42 3.42
C ALA A 48 9.20 -3.16 4.39
N HIS A 49 8.83 -1.89 4.57
CA HIS A 49 7.93 -1.44 5.64
C HIS A 49 6.79 -0.56 5.10
N ALA A 50 5.71 -0.48 5.91
CA ALA A 50 4.50 0.32 5.65
C ALA A 50 3.94 0.16 4.24
N SER A 51 3.69 -1.09 3.82
CA SER A 51 3.19 -1.38 2.48
C SER A 51 1.76 -0.86 2.25
N THR A 52 1.47 -0.54 0.99
CA THR A 52 0.17 -0.08 0.51
C THR A 52 -0.09 -0.66 -0.87
N ILE A 53 -1.36 -0.87 -1.22
CA ILE A 53 -1.78 -1.47 -2.50
C ILE A 53 -3.01 -0.74 -3.05
N VAL A 54 -3.06 -0.56 -4.36
CA VAL A 54 -4.24 -0.05 -5.07
C VAL A 54 -4.48 -0.84 -6.35
N GLU A 55 -5.74 -0.97 -6.74
CA GLU A 55 -6.13 -1.40 -8.08
C GLU A 55 -6.19 -0.17 -9.00
N THR A 56 -5.50 -0.22 -10.14
CA THR A 56 -5.51 0.85 -11.15
C THR A 56 -6.67 0.69 -12.13
N PRO A 57 -7.03 1.70 -12.95
CA PRO A 57 -8.16 1.62 -13.89
C PRO A 57 -8.08 0.48 -14.89
N ASP A 58 -6.86 0.13 -15.31
CA ASP A 58 -6.60 -1.05 -16.16
C ASP A 58 -6.59 -2.36 -15.37
N ARG A 59 -7.20 -2.35 -14.17
CA ARG A 59 -7.40 -3.46 -13.22
C ARG A 59 -6.11 -4.03 -12.64
N SER A 60 -4.96 -3.52 -13.04
CA SER A 60 -3.66 -3.97 -12.53
C SER A 60 -3.53 -3.63 -11.04
N LEU A 61 -2.71 -4.40 -10.33
CA LEU A 61 -2.35 -4.08 -8.95
C LEU A 61 -1.06 -3.29 -8.94
N LEU A 62 -1.01 -2.26 -8.10
CA LEU A 62 0.19 -1.50 -7.80
C LEU A 62 0.41 -1.55 -6.30
N VAL A 63 1.60 -1.95 -5.88
CA VAL A 63 2.05 -1.93 -4.49
C VAL A 63 3.16 -0.90 -4.31
N ALA A 64 3.25 -0.33 -3.13
CA ALA A 64 4.38 0.50 -2.71
C ALA A 64 4.77 0.18 -1.27
N TRP A 65 6.05 0.38 -0.95
CA TRP A 65 6.63 0.26 0.40
C TRP A 65 7.86 1.18 0.49
N PHE A 66 8.28 1.55 1.69
CA PHE A 66 9.61 2.15 1.86
C PHE A 66 10.61 1.07 2.29
N GLY A 67 11.86 1.22 1.87
CA GLY A 67 12.91 0.27 2.17
C GLY A 67 14.30 0.86 1.98
N GLY A 68 15.19 0.51 2.91
CA GLY A 68 16.61 0.87 2.94
C GLY A 68 17.38 -0.07 3.85
N SER A 69 18.54 0.34 4.34
CA SER A 69 19.38 -0.45 5.25
C SER A 69 18.68 -0.72 6.59
N ALA A 70 17.99 0.28 7.14
CA ALA A 70 17.08 0.14 8.28
C ALA A 70 16.02 1.25 8.24
N GLU A 71 14.92 1.08 8.96
CA GLU A 71 13.89 2.11 9.10
C GLU A 71 14.51 3.44 9.58
N GLY A 72 14.29 4.51 8.80
CA GLY A 72 14.84 5.84 9.05
C GLY A 72 16.30 6.06 8.68
N SER A 73 16.95 5.10 8.03
CA SER A 73 18.29 5.31 7.46
C SER A 73 18.26 6.25 6.26
N ASP A 74 19.34 6.98 6.07
CA ASP A 74 19.55 7.97 4.99
C ASP A 74 19.37 7.43 3.56
N ASP A 75 19.37 6.10 3.40
CA ASP A 75 19.17 5.38 2.14
C ASP A 75 17.74 4.82 1.96
N VAL A 76 16.81 5.14 2.86
CA VAL A 76 15.43 4.69 2.74
C VAL A 76 14.73 5.43 1.61
N GLU A 77 14.31 4.67 0.61
CA GLU A 77 13.57 5.14 -0.56
C GLU A 77 12.23 4.40 -0.69
N ILE A 78 11.30 4.94 -1.49
CA ILE A 78 10.05 4.27 -1.82
C ILE A 78 10.24 3.42 -3.07
N TRP A 79 9.76 2.20 -2.96
CA TRP A 79 9.76 1.20 -4.02
C TRP A 79 8.33 0.89 -4.42
N VAL A 80 8.13 0.62 -5.71
CA VAL A 80 6.85 0.14 -6.25
C VAL A 80 7.04 -1.13 -7.05
N SER A 81 6.00 -1.94 -7.13
CA SER A 81 5.91 -3.04 -8.08
C SER A 81 4.48 -3.15 -8.59
N ARG A 82 4.36 -3.52 -9.86
CA ARG A 82 3.11 -3.54 -10.59
C ARG A 82 2.84 -4.93 -11.13
N LYS A 83 1.64 -5.45 -10.92
CA LYS A 83 1.15 -6.69 -11.50
C LYS A 83 0.06 -6.38 -12.51
N PRO A 84 0.32 -6.51 -13.82
CA PRO A 84 -0.73 -6.39 -14.82
C PRO A 84 -1.84 -7.41 -14.56
N VAL A 85 -3.08 -7.06 -14.90
CA VAL A 85 -4.13 -8.06 -14.98
C VAL A 85 -3.84 -9.00 -16.13
N GLY A 86 -3.72 -10.28 -15.80
CA GLY A 86 -3.71 -11.33 -16.81
C GLY A 86 -4.98 -11.31 -17.64
N PRO A 87 -4.98 -11.93 -18.83
CA PRO A 87 -6.22 -12.13 -19.56
C PRO A 87 -7.28 -12.74 -18.63
N ALA A 88 -8.52 -12.27 -18.73
CA ALA A 88 -9.65 -12.80 -17.98
C ALA A 88 -9.64 -14.34 -18.01
N PRO A 89 -10.08 -15.04 -16.94
CA PRO A 89 -10.18 -16.50 -16.97
C PRO A 89 -10.91 -16.97 -18.24
N GLY A 90 -10.21 -17.70 -19.12
CA GLY A 90 -10.71 -18.15 -20.43
C GLY A 90 -10.26 -17.34 -21.66
N ALA A 91 -9.74 -16.12 -21.50
CA ALA A 91 -9.17 -15.34 -22.59
C ALA A 91 -7.76 -15.82 -22.99
N ALA A 92 -6.95 -16.32 -22.05
CA ALA A 92 -5.68 -16.99 -22.36
C ALA A 92 -5.89 -18.25 -23.22
N ALA A 93 -6.90 -19.06 -22.87
CA ALA A 93 -7.25 -20.27 -23.61
C ALA A 93 -7.75 -19.93 -25.02
N ARG A 94 -8.54 -18.85 -25.18
CA ARG A 94 -9.00 -18.36 -26.49
C ARG A 94 -7.89 -17.72 -27.31
N ALA A 95 -6.94 -17.03 -26.70
CA ALA A 95 -5.77 -16.47 -27.38
C ALA A 95 -4.85 -17.58 -27.90
N MET A 96 -4.52 -18.58 -27.07
CA MET A 96 -3.75 -19.75 -27.50
C MET A 96 -4.46 -20.55 -28.61
N SER A 97 -5.80 -20.67 -28.55
CA SER A 97 -6.58 -21.32 -29.60
C SER A 97 -6.60 -20.52 -30.91
N ARG A 98 -6.58 -19.19 -30.83
CA ARG A 98 -6.52 -18.30 -31.99
C ARG A 98 -5.13 -18.22 -32.59
N ASP A 99 -4.08 -18.24 -31.78
CA ASP A 99 -2.69 -18.28 -32.26
C ASP A 99 -2.39 -19.62 -32.95
N ALA A 100 -2.92 -20.73 -32.44
CA ALA A 100 -2.87 -22.02 -33.13
C ALA A 100 -3.65 -22.02 -34.46
N ALA A 101 -4.80 -21.33 -34.52
CA ALA A 101 -5.57 -21.18 -35.76
C ALA A 101 -4.91 -20.23 -36.78
N ARG A 102 -4.21 -19.18 -36.31
CA ARG A 102 -3.57 -18.15 -37.15
C ARG A 102 -2.18 -18.59 -37.65
N ALA A 103 -1.47 -19.41 -36.89
CA ALA A 103 -0.26 -20.09 -37.35
C ALA A 103 -0.54 -21.03 -38.54
N MET A 104 -1.78 -21.49 -38.71
CA MET A 104 -2.21 -22.26 -39.89
C MET A 104 -2.72 -21.39 -41.06
N SER A 105 -2.94 -20.08 -40.89
CA SER A 105 -3.50 -19.20 -41.92
C SER A 105 -2.51 -18.24 -42.58
N GLY A 106 -1.28 -18.14 -42.08
CA GLY A 106 -0.18 -17.42 -42.75
C GLY A 106 -0.29 -15.89 -42.80
N GLU A 107 -1.11 -15.26 -41.96
CA GLU A 107 -1.24 -13.78 -41.95
C GLU A 107 -0.13 -13.09 -41.12
N PRO A 108 0.39 -11.92 -41.55
CA PRO A 108 1.36 -11.15 -40.79
C PRO A 108 0.80 -10.62 -39.47
N ALA A 109 1.66 -10.54 -38.45
CA ALA A 109 1.31 -10.04 -37.13
C ALA A 109 1.25 -8.51 -37.11
N ASP A 110 0.07 -7.93 -37.31
CA ASP A 110 -0.19 -6.57 -36.83
C ASP A 110 -0.27 -6.59 -35.30
N ALA A 111 0.65 -5.86 -34.65
CA ALA A 111 0.75 -5.77 -33.21
C ALA A 111 -0.47 -5.02 -32.63
N MET A 112 -1.38 -5.76 -31.99
CA MET A 112 -2.41 -5.18 -31.14
C MET A 112 -1.75 -4.44 -29.95
N PRO A 113 -2.07 -3.17 -29.69
CA PRO A 113 -1.57 -2.49 -28.51
C PRO A 113 -2.23 -3.05 -27.24
N GLY A 114 -1.40 -3.50 -26.28
CA GLY A 114 -1.69 -3.22 -24.87
C GLY A 114 -2.24 -4.33 -23.97
N ILE A 115 -2.15 -5.63 -24.29
CA ILE A 115 -2.32 -6.68 -23.27
C ILE A 115 -0.96 -7.31 -23.00
N SER A 116 -0.30 -6.87 -21.92
CA SER A 116 0.86 -7.58 -21.40
C SER A 116 0.40 -8.96 -20.92
N ALA A 117 0.94 -10.03 -21.52
CA ALA A 117 0.64 -11.40 -21.14
C ALA A 117 1.19 -11.79 -19.75
N SER A 118 1.98 -10.92 -19.12
CA SER A 118 2.55 -11.18 -17.81
C SER A 118 1.53 -10.93 -16.70
N THR A 119 1.22 -11.98 -15.95
CA THR A 119 0.50 -11.90 -14.67
C THR A 119 1.45 -11.79 -13.49
N GLN A 120 2.74 -11.53 -13.72
CA GLN A 120 3.76 -11.47 -12.69
C GLN A 120 3.98 -10.03 -12.23
N TRP A 121 4.46 -9.88 -10.99
CA TRP A 121 4.95 -8.61 -10.47
C TRP A 121 6.15 -8.13 -11.30
N SER A 122 6.18 -6.84 -11.62
CA SER A 122 7.38 -6.22 -12.17
C SER A 122 8.50 -6.24 -11.13
N PRO A 123 9.78 -6.22 -11.55
CA PRO A 123 10.87 -5.95 -10.63
C PRO A 123 10.58 -4.68 -9.82
N PRO A 124 10.96 -4.62 -8.52
CA PRO A 124 10.84 -3.40 -7.73
C PRO A 124 11.51 -2.22 -8.41
N GLN A 125 10.82 -1.09 -8.45
CA GLN A 125 11.30 0.17 -9.03
C GLN A 125 11.34 1.24 -7.94
N GLN A 126 12.49 1.87 -7.78
CA GLN A 126 12.63 3.03 -6.90
C GLN A 126 11.90 4.23 -7.51
N VAL A 127 11.05 4.90 -6.72
CA VAL A 127 10.22 6.03 -7.17
C VAL A 127 10.51 7.32 -6.42
N THR A 128 11.47 7.34 -5.52
CA THR A 128 11.98 8.56 -4.89
C THR A 128 13.49 8.62 -5.05
N ASN A 129 14.07 9.79 -4.82
CA ASN A 129 15.52 9.99 -4.83
C ASN A 129 15.79 11.19 -3.93
N THR A 130 15.81 10.95 -2.63
CA THR A 130 16.01 11.95 -1.58
C THR A 130 17.35 11.65 -0.88
N PRO A 131 18.48 12.01 -1.50
CA PRO A 131 19.79 11.60 -1.02
C PRO A 131 20.04 12.11 0.40
N ASN A 132 20.43 11.20 1.30
CA ASN A 132 20.72 11.45 2.71
C ASN A 132 19.51 11.91 3.54
N ILE A 133 18.28 11.73 3.05
CA ILE A 133 17.07 12.05 3.79
C ILE A 133 16.05 10.92 3.57
N PRO A 134 15.67 10.18 4.63
CA PRO A 134 14.74 9.08 4.48
C PRO A 134 13.35 9.54 4.05
N VAL A 135 12.68 8.68 3.29
CA VAL A 135 11.24 8.78 3.00
C VAL A 135 10.43 7.70 3.71
N TRP A 136 9.17 8.02 4.02
CA TRP A 136 8.37 7.20 4.92
C TRP A 136 6.92 7.07 4.47
N ASN A 137 6.29 6.02 4.97
CA ASN A 137 4.86 5.75 4.93
C ASN A 137 4.19 6.09 3.58
N PRO A 138 4.52 5.36 2.51
CA PRO A 138 3.85 5.55 1.24
C PRO A 138 2.36 5.22 1.37
N VAL A 139 1.52 6.03 0.74
CA VAL A 139 0.07 5.79 0.61
C VAL A 139 -0.31 5.90 -0.86
N LEU A 140 -0.68 4.75 -1.44
CA LEU A 140 -1.27 4.69 -2.77
C LEU A 140 -2.76 4.96 -2.69
N PHE A 141 -3.21 5.89 -3.51
CA PHE A 141 -4.60 6.29 -3.64
C PHE A 141 -4.90 6.53 -5.11
N HIS A 142 -6.06 6.09 -5.58
CA HIS A 142 -6.48 6.32 -6.96
C HIS A 142 -7.76 7.13 -6.96
N ASP A 143 -7.77 8.24 -7.68
CA ASP A 143 -8.98 9.02 -7.95
C ASP A 143 -9.44 8.81 -9.40
N ALA A 144 -10.35 9.61 -9.93
CA ALA A 144 -10.85 9.41 -11.29
C ALA A 144 -9.78 9.59 -12.39
N ASP A 145 -8.71 10.34 -12.14
CA ASP A 145 -7.77 10.78 -13.18
C ASP A 145 -6.34 10.27 -12.99
N ALA A 146 -5.94 9.93 -11.77
CA ALA A 146 -4.56 9.62 -11.45
C ALA A 146 -4.40 8.68 -10.26
N THR A 147 -3.30 7.94 -10.29
CA THR A 147 -2.73 7.30 -9.11
C THR A 147 -1.83 8.28 -8.38
N TRP A 148 -2.08 8.45 -7.09
CA TRP A 148 -1.32 9.28 -6.17
C TRP A 148 -0.45 8.39 -5.30
N LEU A 149 0.79 8.83 -5.08
CA LEU A 149 1.70 8.29 -4.08
C LEU A 149 2.03 9.41 -3.11
N PHE A 150 1.34 9.42 -1.97
CA PHE A 150 1.67 10.31 -0.84
C PHE A 150 2.77 9.68 0.00
N TYR A 151 3.66 10.48 0.55
CA TYR A 151 4.75 10.03 1.42
C TYR A 151 5.34 11.18 2.21
N LYS A 152 6.23 10.86 3.15
CA LYS A 152 6.81 11.81 4.10
C LYS A 152 8.29 11.85 3.84
N ILE A 153 8.88 13.04 3.96
CA ILE A 153 10.31 13.27 3.78
C ILE A 153 10.82 13.88 5.08
N GLY A 154 11.91 13.36 5.63
CA GLY A 154 12.57 13.97 6.78
C GLY A 154 13.22 12.94 7.69
N PRO A 155 14.18 13.35 8.53
CA PRO A 155 15.02 12.44 9.33
C PRO A 155 14.23 11.68 10.41
N SER A 156 13.06 12.18 10.82
CA SER A 156 12.22 11.52 11.81
C SER A 156 10.75 11.98 11.73
N PRO A 157 9.80 11.25 12.37
CA PRO A 157 8.40 11.68 12.48
C PRO A 157 8.18 13.09 13.06
N ARG A 158 9.17 13.64 13.76
CA ARG A 158 9.15 15.00 14.33
C ARG A 158 9.37 16.09 13.27
N GLU A 159 10.02 15.73 12.17
CA GLU A 159 10.57 16.66 11.18
C GLU A 159 10.04 16.36 9.78
N TRP A 160 9.01 15.52 9.68
CA TRP A 160 8.39 15.20 8.40
C TRP A 160 7.76 16.43 7.75
N ILE A 161 7.95 16.50 6.44
CA ILE A 161 7.04 17.21 5.54
C ILE A 161 6.23 16.18 4.74
N GLY A 162 5.03 16.58 4.29
CA GLY A 162 4.23 15.80 3.36
C GLY A 162 4.60 16.08 1.91
N ALA A 163 4.65 15.03 1.09
CA ALA A 163 4.87 15.13 -0.34
C ALA A 163 4.02 14.11 -1.09
N TYR A 164 3.83 14.34 -2.39
CA TYR A 164 3.27 13.33 -3.27
C TYR A 164 3.85 13.36 -4.68
N ARG A 165 3.72 12.23 -5.38
CA ARG A 165 3.89 12.11 -6.84
C ARG A 165 2.59 11.60 -7.45
N ARG A 166 2.35 11.94 -8.71
CA ARG A 166 1.18 11.48 -9.49
C ARG A 166 1.60 10.67 -10.70
N SER A 167 0.79 9.67 -11.04
CA SER A 167 0.89 8.87 -12.24
C SER A 167 -0.45 8.88 -12.97
N THR A 168 -0.43 9.15 -14.28
CA THR A 168 -1.60 9.12 -15.17
C THR A 168 -1.63 7.86 -16.05
N ASP A 169 -0.66 6.96 -15.89
CA ASP A 169 -0.48 5.75 -16.68
C ASP A 169 -0.51 4.47 -15.82
N GLY A 170 -1.19 4.53 -14.67
CA GLY A 170 -1.41 3.39 -13.80
C GLY A 170 -0.13 2.91 -13.08
N GLY A 171 0.72 3.85 -12.68
CA GLY A 171 1.95 3.59 -11.92
C GLY A 171 3.16 3.19 -12.76
N ARG A 172 3.12 3.36 -14.09
CA ARG A 172 4.25 3.03 -14.98
C ARG A 172 5.27 4.16 -15.00
N GLY A 173 4.81 5.41 -14.94
CA GLY A 173 5.61 6.62 -14.81
C GLY A 173 5.06 7.53 -13.72
N TRP A 174 5.94 8.36 -13.14
CA TRP A 174 5.62 9.27 -12.05
C TRP A 174 6.06 10.69 -12.39
N GLY A 175 5.16 11.66 -12.21
CA GLY A 175 5.44 13.09 -12.36
C GLY A 175 6.41 13.62 -11.31
N SER A 176 6.71 14.92 -11.34
CA SER A 176 7.57 15.56 -10.34
C SER A 176 6.97 15.48 -8.94
N VAL A 177 7.82 15.56 -7.92
CA VAL A 177 7.39 15.70 -6.53
C VAL A 177 6.60 17.00 -6.35
N THR A 178 5.52 16.94 -5.61
CA THR A 178 4.82 18.11 -5.07
C THR A 178 4.91 18.05 -3.55
N TYR A 179 5.30 19.17 -2.94
CA TYR A 179 5.35 19.31 -1.48
C TYR A 179 4.05 19.91 -0.97
N LEU A 180 3.52 19.37 0.12
CA LEU A 180 2.38 19.97 0.81
C LEU A 180 2.84 21.22 1.58
N PRO A 181 1.97 22.24 1.74
CA PRO A 181 2.28 23.40 2.57
C PRO A 181 2.70 23.01 3.99
N ALA A 182 3.55 23.82 4.61
CA ALA A 182 4.07 23.56 5.95
C ALA A 182 2.94 23.29 6.96
N GLY A 183 3.11 22.24 7.77
CA GLY A 183 2.12 21.79 8.75
C GLY A 183 1.13 20.75 8.25
N LEU A 184 1.07 20.49 6.93
CA LEU A 184 0.30 19.40 6.32
C LEU A 184 1.22 18.21 6.00
N LEU A 185 0.71 17.00 6.21
CA LEU A 185 1.46 15.75 5.98
C LEU A 185 0.77 14.84 4.96
N GLY A 186 -0.50 15.10 4.64
CA GLY A 186 -1.34 14.20 3.87
C GLY A 186 -1.66 12.93 4.65
N PRO A 187 -2.16 11.88 3.97
CA PRO A 187 -2.53 10.63 4.62
C PRO A 187 -1.28 10.00 5.24
N ILE A 188 -1.26 9.80 6.56
CA ILE A 188 -0.04 9.36 7.23
C ILE A 188 0.25 7.88 6.97
N ARG A 189 -0.78 7.04 6.84
CA ARG A 189 -0.64 5.58 6.63
C ARG A 189 -1.78 4.99 5.81
N THR A 190 -3.02 5.45 6.02
CA THR A 190 -4.19 4.89 5.34
C THR A 190 -4.62 5.73 4.16
N LYS A 191 -5.25 5.08 3.16
CA LYS A 191 -5.83 5.77 2.00
C LYS A 191 -6.79 6.88 2.46
N PRO A 192 -6.81 8.03 1.75
CA PRO A 192 -7.87 9.01 1.92
C PRO A 192 -9.25 8.37 1.74
N LEU A 193 -10.22 8.83 2.53
CA LEU A 193 -11.63 8.57 2.32
C LEU A 193 -12.18 9.63 1.38
N VAL A 194 -12.84 9.22 0.30
CA VAL A 194 -13.55 10.12 -0.61
C VAL A 194 -15.03 10.06 -0.28
N LEU A 195 -15.62 11.19 0.10
CA LEU A 195 -17.05 11.31 0.38
C LEU A 195 -17.85 11.36 -0.93
N ALA A 196 -19.16 11.13 -0.83
CA ALA A 196 -20.06 11.13 -1.99
C ALA A 196 -20.09 12.46 -2.76
N ASP A 197 -19.81 13.59 -2.10
CA ASP A 197 -19.71 14.93 -2.69
C ASP A 197 -18.32 15.25 -3.25
N GLY A 198 -17.39 14.28 -3.24
CA GLY A 198 -16.05 14.42 -3.80
C GLY A 198 -15.02 14.99 -2.83
N ILE A 199 -15.37 15.31 -1.58
CA ILE A 199 -14.42 15.75 -0.56
C ILE A 199 -13.46 14.61 -0.20
N TRP A 200 -12.18 14.92 -0.11
CA TRP A 200 -11.16 13.98 0.37
C TRP A 200 -10.85 14.24 1.84
N LEU A 201 -10.83 13.17 2.63
CA LEU A 201 -10.40 13.18 4.02
C LEU A 201 -9.17 12.28 4.17
N ALA A 202 -8.04 12.88 4.52
CA ALA A 202 -6.80 12.18 4.80
C ALA A 202 -6.53 12.18 6.31
N GLY A 203 -6.47 10.99 6.90
CA GLY A 203 -6.06 10.85 8.28
C GLY A 203 -4.55 11.09 8.43
N SER A 204 -4.16 12.08 9.24
CA SER A 204 -2.77 12.40 9.53
C SER A 204 -2.45 12.36 11.03
N SER A 205 -1.17 12.45 11.39
CA SER A 205 -0.75 12.59 12.78
C SER A 205 0.55 13.37 12.89
N VAL A 206 0.73 14.09 14.00
CA VAL A 206 1.98 14.79 14.34
C VAL A 206 2.58 14.13 15.56
N GLU A 207 3.88 13.83 15.51
CA GLU A 207 4.60 13.08 16.54
C GLU A 207 5.69 13.91 17.22
N ALA A 208 5.30 14.91 18.02
CA ALA A 208 6.26 15.74 18.74
C ALA A 208 6.76 15.07 20.04
N GLY A 209 8.05 15.27 20.36
CA GLY A 209 8.65 14.82 21.63
C GLY A 209 9.11 13.35 21.67
N TYR A 210 9.09 12.64 20.54
CA TYR A 210 9.62 11.28 20.44
C TYR A 210 11.13 11.22 20.73
N ARG A 211 11.62 10.16 21.38
CA ARG A 211 13.05 9.76 21.39
C ARG A 211 13.11 8.27 21.10
N TRP A 212 13.74 7.90 19.98
CA TRP A 212 13.78 6.51 19.49
C TRP A 212 14.65 5.60 20.37
N ASP A 213 15.63 6.19 21.06
CA ASP A 213 16.58 5.52 21.95
C ASP A 213 16.03 5.27 23.36
N THR A 214 14.97 5.96 23.75
CA THR A 214 14.38 5.90 25.11
C THR A 214 12.84 5.96 25.08
N PRO A 215 12.16 4.99 24.44
CA PRO A 215 10.71 5.05 24.17
C PRO A 215 9.81 4.92 25.41
N TRP A 216 10.35 4.71 26.62
CA TRP A 216 9.62 4.73 27.90
C TRP A 216 10.06 5.90 28.80
N GLU A 217 11.09 6.65 28.40
CA GLU A 217 11.73 7.70 29.21
C GLU A 217 11.51 9.11 28.63
N ALA A 218 10.98 9.23 27.41
CA ALA A 218 10.71 10.53 26.78
C ALA A 218 9.75 11.38 27.66
N PRO A 219 10.25 12.46 28.30
CA PRO A 219 9.51 13.18 29.35
C PRO A 219 8.38 14.07 28.82
N TYR A 220 8.34 14.30 27.51
CA TYR A 220 7.31 15.10 26.83
C TYR A 220 6.90 14.39 25.54
N ARG A 221 5.63 14.02 25.40
CA ARG A 221 5.05 13.50 24.14
C ARG A 221 3.80 14.30 23.85
N SER A 222 3.71 14.80 22.62
CA SER A 222 2.52 15.52 22.15
C SER A 222 2.18 14.96 20.78
N TRP A 223 1.60 13.76 20.81
CA TRP A 223 1.14 13.09 19.60
C TRP A 223 -0.36 13.32 19.44
N ALA A 224 -0.78 13.60 18.23
CA ALA A 224 -2.19 13.81 17.95
C ALA A 224 -2.53 13.42 16.52
N VAL A 225 -3.75 12.93 16.37
CA VAL A 225 -4.38 12.70 15.08
C VAL A 225 -4.97 13.99 14.56
N TRP A 226 -4.94 14.15 13.24
CA TRP A 226 -5.63 15.21 12.52
C TRP A 226 -6.37 14.62 11.32
N VAL A 227 -7.36 15.35 10.82
CA VAL A 227 -7.99 15.10 9.53
C VAL A 227 -7.64 16.24 8.60
N GLU A 228 -6.87 15.94 7.56
CA GLU A 228 -6.58 16.88 6.48
C GLU A 228 -7.65 16.72 5.40
N ARG A 229 -8.36 17.80 5.10
CA ARG A 229 -9.54 17.82 4.23
C ARG A 229 -9.29 18.65 2.99
N SER A 230 -9.57 18.08 1.81
CA SER A 230 -9.51 18.77 0.52
C SER A 230 -10.86 18.74 -0.18
N GLU A 231 -11.32 19.90 -0.65
CA GLU A 231 -12.55 20.06 -1.46
C GLU A 231 -12.27 20.05 -2.97
N ASN A 232 -10.99 20.12 -3.36
CA ASN A 232 -10.53 20.26 -4.73
C ASN A 232 -9.47 19.20 -5.07
N ARG A 233 -9.78 17.95 -4.72
CA ARG A 233 -9.01 16.77 -5.17
C ARG A 233 -7.51 16.86 -4.90
N GLY A 234 -7.17 17.34 -3.70
CA GLY A 234 -5.81 17.41 -3.21
C GLY A 234 -5.01 18.66 -3.61
N GLU A 235 -5.60 19.61 -4.35
CA GLU A 235 -4.92 20.87 -4.70
C GLU A 235 -4.71 21.76 -3.46
N THR A 236 -5.71 21.85 -2.58
CA THR A 236 -5.61 22.60 -1.31
C THR A 236 -6.20 21.79 -0.16
N TRP A 237 -5.72 22.05 1.06
CA TRP A 237 -6.08 21.30 2.24
C TRP A 237 -6.33 22.21 3.44
N SER A 238 -7.29 21.81 4.27
CA SER A 238 -7.55 22.34 5.61
C SER A 238 -7.24 21.26 6.65
N LYS A 239 -6.83 21.63 7.86
CA LYS A 239 -6.44 20.67 8.90
C LYS A 239 -7.38 20.77 10.10
N HIS A 240 -7.97 19.64 10.49
CA HIS A 240 -9.01 19.54 11.53
C HIS A 240 -8.53 18.66 12.68
N GLY A 241 -8.76 19.07 13.92
CA GLY A 241 -8.24 18.43 15.13
C GLY A 241 -7.67 19.45 16.13
N PRO A 242 -6.77 19.03 17.03
CA PRO A 242 -6.28 17.66 17.18
C PRO A 242 -7.37 16.72 17.71
N VAL A 243 -7.33 15.45 17.29
CA VAL A 243 -8.07 14.36 17.95
C VAL A 243 -7.10 13.71 18.93
N THR A 244 -7.46 13.79 20.22
CA THR A 244 -6.68 13.25 21.34
C THR A 244 -7.54 12.34 22.21
N VAL A 245 -6.89 11.51 23.03
CA VAL A 245 -7.59 10.69 24.02
C VAL A 245 -7.75 11.50 25.32
N PRO A 246 -8.97 11.74 25.81
CA PRO A 246 -9.18 12.50 27.05
C PRO A 246 -8.48 11.85 28.25
N GLY A 247 -7.70 12.63 29.00
CA GLY A 247 -7.02 12.16 30.21
C GLY A 247 -5.75 11.33 29.99
N GLU A 248 -5.43 10.97 28.75
CA GLU A 248 -4.23 10.22 28.40
C GLU A 248 -3.19 11.15 27.73
N PRO A 249 -2.05 11.43 28.37
CA PRO A 249 -1.02 12.29 27.80
C PRO A 249 -0.25 11.60 26.67
N PHE A 250 -0.37 10.27 26.53
CA PHE A 250 0.23 9.49 25.45
C PHE A 250 -0.67 9.58 24.22
N GLY A 251 -0.12 10.09 23.12
CA GLY A 251 -0.96 10.46 21.99
C GLY A 251 -1.22 9.35 20.99
N VAL A 252 -2.26 9.58 20.19
CA VAL A 252 -2.73 8.70 19.12
C VAL A 252 -2.08 9.11 17.79
N ILE A 253 -1.79 8.12 16.95
CA ILE A 253 -1.16 8.31 15.64
C ILE A 253 -1.80 7.38 14.59
N GLN A 254 -1.51 7.65 13.31
CA GLN A 254 -1.83 6.74 12.20
C GLN A 254 -3.30 6.31 12.13
N PRO A 255 -4.24 7.28 12.07
CA PRO A 255 -5.67 6.99 12.10
C PRO A 255 -6.12 6.29 10.81
N THR A 256 -7.23 5.57 10.89
CA THR A 256 -8.03 5.12 9.73
C THR A 256 -9.37 5.83 9.77
N LEU A 257 -9.84 6.34 8.63
CA LEU A 257 -11.14 7.00 8.52
C LEU A 257 -12.16 6.05 7.89
N TRP A 258 -13.41 6.16 8.32
CA TRP A 258 -14.55 5.43 7.75
C TRP A 258 -15.81 6.29 7.86
N GLN A 259 -16.80 6.03 7.02
CA GLN A 259 -18.10 6.70 7.02
C GLN A 259 -19.21 5.66 7.20
N CYS A 260 -20.15 5.94 8.11
CA CYS A 260 -21.42 5.21 8.20
C CYS A 260 -22.34 5.64 7.06
N SER A 261 -23.04 4.68 6.47
CA SER A 261 -24.22 4.89 5.64
C SER A 261 -25.46 5.18 6.48
#